data_AF-A0A924A8C1-F1
#
_entry.id   AF-A0A924A8C1-F1
#
_cell.length_a   1.000
_cell.length_b   1.000
_cell.length_c   1.000
_cell.angle_alpha   90.00
_cell.angle_beta   90.00
_cell.angle_gamma   90.00
#
_symmetry.space_group_name_H-M   'P 1'
#
loop_
_entity.id
_entity.type
_entity.pdbx_description
1 polymer ?
#
loop_
_entity_poly.entity_id
_entity_poly.type
_entity_poly.pdbx_seq_one_letter_code
_entity_poly.pdbx_strand_id
1 'polypeptide(L)'
;MKKFITTAIFASLLIGTTHAQGLKGLLNKVTKKDTTTGKSIVDNATTAKTSTPTGNGLSNDNIISGLKEALRVGADSTTKKLSAANGFFGDAAIKILMPAEAQKVESTMRSIGMGSLVDKAVLSMNRAAEDAASGVGTIFFDAIKGMSVTDGLKILKGGDFAATDYLKASTTTTLTGKFKPVIETSLVKTDATKYWKDLFTAYNRFSATKINTDLTAYVTERAL
;
A
#
# COMPACT_ATOMS: atom_id res chain seq x y z
N MET A 1 -37.25 -9.21 6.43
CA MET A 1 -36.64 -8.07 5.72
C MET A 1 -35.70 -7.35 6.68
N LYS A 2 -34.39 -7.65 6.62
CA LYS A 2 -33.36 -6.90 7.37
C LYS A 2 -32.24 -6.63 6.37
N LYS A 3 -31.99 -5.36 6.11
CA LYS A 3 -31.07 -4.85 5.09
C LYS A 3 -29.64 -5.16 5.55
N PHE A 4 -28.93 -6.00 4.80
CA PHE A 4 -27.50 -6.24 5.00
C PHE A 4 -26.72 -5.09 4.37
N ILE A 5 -26.11 -4.27 5.21
CA ILE A 5 -25.22 -3.18 4.80
C ILE A 5 -23.85 -3.84 4.59
N THR A 6 -23.53 -4.12 3.33
CA THR A 6 -22.22 -4.57 2.86
C THR A 6 -21.20 -3.45 3.03
N THR A 7 -20.42 -3.52 4.11
CA THR A 7 -19.21 -2.69 4.25
C THR A 7 -18.01 -3.59 4.01
N ALA A 8 -17.61 -3.68 2.74
CA ALA A 8 -16.37 -4.33 2.33
C ALA A 8 -15.20 -3.50 2.87
N ILE A 9 -14.57 -3.96 3.95
CA ILE A 9 -13.31 -3.39 4.44
C ILE A 9 -12.19 -4.04 3.65
N PHE A 10 -12.10 -3.68 2.37
CA PHE A 10 -10.78 -3.60 1.74
C PHE A 10 -9.96 -2.69 2.65
N ALA A 11 -8.75 -3.14 3.02
CA ALA A 11 -7.75 -2.28 3.65
C ALA A 11 -7.61 -1.02 2.79
N SER A 12 -8.36 0.00 3.18
CA SER A 12 -8.34 1.32 2.60
C SER A 12 -7.08 1.92 3.16
N LEU A 13 -6.05 1.88 2.35
CA LEU A 13 -4.91 2.76 2.47
C LEU A 13 -5.48 4.18 2.43
N LEU A 14 -5.78 4.74 3.61
CA LEU A 14 -5.99 6.16 3.80
C LEU A 14 -4.63 6.82 3.54
N ILE A 15 -4.33 7.05 2.26
CA ILE A 15 -3.31 8.01 1.87
C ILE A 15 -3.86 9.36 2.29
N GLY A 16 -3.38 9.86 3.43
CA GLY A 16 -3.61 11.23 3.85
C GLY A 16 -3.25 12.17 2.69
N THR A 17 -4.17 13.06 2.37
CA THR A 17 -4.00 14.11 1.37
C THR A 17 -2.90 15.07 1.79
N THR A 18 -1.66 14.80 1.41
CA THR A 18 -0.60 15.82 1.40
C THR A 18 -0.39 16.27 -0.04
N HIS A 19 -0.77 17.53 -0.31
CA HIS A 19 -0.50 18.24 -1.55
C HIS A 19 0.97 18.09 -1.97
N ALA A 20 1.25 17.23 -2.94
CA ALA A 20 2.51 17.24 -3.65
C ALA A 20 2.51 18.49 -4.54
N GLN A 21 3.22 19.54 -4.10
CA GLN A 21 3.54 20.67 -4.97
C GLN A 21 4.34 20.12 -6.16
N GLY A 22 3.71 20.16 -7.33
CA GLY A 22 4.24 19.54 -8.54
C GLY A 22 5.63 20.06 -8.92
N LEU A 23 6.30 19.26 -9.74
CA LEU A 23 7.60 19.53 -10.38
C LEU A 23 7.66 20.93 -11.05
N LYS A 24 6.51 21.49 -11.45
CA LYS A 24 6.39 22.87 -11.97
C LYS A 24 6.73 23.96 -10.94
N GLY A 25 6.52 23.72 -9.65
CA GLY A 25 6.89 24.64 -8.56
C GLY A 25 8.40 24.69 -8.29
N LEU A 26 9.10 23.58 -8.53
CA LEU A 26 10.57 23.50 -8.43
C LEU A 26 11.25 24.21 -9.61
N LEU A 27 10.73 24.09 -10.83
CA LEU A 27 11.29 24.80 -12.00
C LEU A 27 11.13 26.33 -11.88
N ASN A 28 10.03 26.82 -11.30
CA ASN A 28 9.80 28.26 -11.16
C ASN A 28 10.66 28.92 -10.06
N LYS A 29 11.27 28.11 -9.17
CA LYS A 29 12.15 28.57 -8.09
C LYS A 29 13.62 28.69 -8.52
N VAL A 30 14.01 28.00 -9.60
CA VAL A 30 15.37 28.08 -10.18
C VAL A 30 15.48 29.25 -11.17
N THR A 31 14.40 29.69 -11.80
CA THR A 31 14.42 30.77 -12.80
C THR A 31 14.28 32.19 -12.22
N LYS A 32 14.05 32.34 -10.91
CA LYS A 32 13.80 33.64 -10.25
C LYS A 32 14.82 34.04 -9.19
N LYS A 33 16.01 33.43 -9.17
CA LYS A 33 17.11 33.89 -8.31
C LYS A 33 18.27 34.32 -9.20
N ASP A 34 18.56 35.61 -9.14
CA ASP A 34 19.72 36.32 -9.69
C ASP A 34 19.57 36.87 -11.13
N THR A 35 18.69 37.87 -11.28
CA THR A 35 18.91 38.96 -12.24
C THR A 35 19.57 40.13 -11.50
N THR A 36 20.90 40.18 -11.49
CA THR A 36 21.74 41.36 -11.74
C THR A 36 23.17 41.08 -11.31
N THR A 37 24.06 40.90 -12.31
CA THR A 37 25.47 41.34 -12.37
C THR A 37 26.25 40.32 -13.20
N GLY A 38 26.71 40.71 -14.39
CA GLY A 38 27.66 39.92 -15.17
C GLY A 38 27.31 39.68 -16.64
N LYS A 39 27.06 40.77 -17.38
CA LYS A 39 27.35 40.82 -18.81
C LYS A 39 28.80 40.38 -19.01
N SER A 40 29.05 39.26 -19.71
CA SER A 40 30.28 38.93 -20.47
C SER A 40 30.66 37.44 -20.48
N ILE A 41 29.79 36.53 -20.94
CA ILE A 41 30.22 35.22 -21.50
C ILE A 41 29.19 34.62 -22.50
N VAL A 42 28.54 35.46 -23.30
CA VAL A 42 27.50 35.03 -24.28
C VAL A 42 27.98 34.96 -25.74
N ASP A 43 29.27 35.13 -26.04
CA ASP A 43 29.71 35.32 -27.43
C ASP A 43 30.69 34.28 -28.00
N ASN A 44 30.84 33.07 -27.44
CA ASN A 44 31.72 32.09 -28.10
C ASN A 44 31.45 30.59 -27.88
N ALA A 45 30.19 30.16 -28.03
CA ALA A 45 29.85 28.76 -28.29
C ALA A 45 28.83 28.59 -29.43
N THR A 46 28.70 29.61 -30.27
CA THR A 46 27.97 29.61 -31.55
C THR A 46 28.76 28.87 -32.63
N THR A 47 29.03 27.57 -32.44
CA THR A 47 29.37 26.59 -33.51
C THR A 47 29.52 25.19 -32.91
N ALA A 48 28.46 24.65 -32.34
CA ALA A 48 28.34 23.21 -32.12
C ALA A 48 26.95 22.78 -32.58
N LYS A 49 26.93 22.28 -33.82
CA LYS A 49 25.85 21.56 -34.49
C LYS A 49 25.14 20.60 -33.53
N THR A 50 24.12 21.08 -32.82
CA THR A 50 23.14 20.25 -32.14
C THR A 50 21.91 20.30 -33.03
N SER A 51 21.89 19.39 -33.99
CA SER A 51 20.68 18.94 -34.65
C SER A 51 19.64 18.65 -33.59
N THR A 52 18.69 19.58 -33.43
CA THR A 52 17.41 19.31 -32.78
C THR A 52 16.83 18.12 -33.53
N PRO A 53 16.72 16.92 -32.93
CA PRO A 53 15.86 15.91 -33.50
C PRO A 53 14.47 16.52 -33.38
N THR A 54 13.87 16.86 -34.52
CA THR A 54 12.43 17.07 -34.63
C THR A 54 11.80 15.78 -34.14
N GLY A 55 11.55 15.72 -32.82
CA GLY A 55 11.18 14.50 -32.14
C GLY A 55 9.82 14.08 -32.65
N ASN A 56 9.79 13.01 -33.44
CA ASN A 56 8.60 12.18 -33.56
C ASN A 56 8.06 12.02 -32.14
N GLY A 57 6.85 12.54 -31.89
CA GLY A 57 6.18 12.37 -30.60
C GLY A 57 6.28 10.92 -30.17
N LEU A 58 6.60 10.68 -28.89
CA LEU A 58 6.72 9.33 -28.35
C LEU A 58 5.53 8.49 -28.83
N SER A 59 5.80 7.37 -29.48
CA SER A 59 4.73 6.42 -29.85
C SER A 59 3.97 6.05 -28.59
N ASN A 60 2.65 5.83 -28.71
CA ASN A 60 1.82 5.34 -27.62
C ASN A 60 2.46 4.11 -26.95
N ASP A 61 3.10 3.24 -27.73
CA ASP A 61 3.79 2.04 -27.23
C ASP A 61 4.97 2.37 -26.30
N ASN A 62 5.74 3.42 -26.60
CA ASN A 62 6.85 3.87 -25.75
C ASN A 62 6.32 4.46 -24.44
N ILE A 63 5.24 5.24 -24.51
CA ILE A 63 4.58 5.83 -23.35
C ILE A 63 4.04 4.72 -22.43
N ILE A 64 3.38 3.72 -23.01
CA ILE A 64 2.80 2.61 -22.26
C ILE A 64 3.88 1.71 -21.67
N SER A 65 4.96 1.46 -22.41
CA SER A 65 6.10 0.68 -21.88
C SER A 65 6.75 1.39 -20.69
N GLY A 66 6.93 2.71 -20.77
CA GLY A 66 7.40 3.52 -19.64
C GLY A 66 6.46 3.49 -18.45
N LEU A 67 5.14 3.57 -18.69
CA LEU A 67 4.13 3.44 -17.64
C LEU A 67 4.17 2.07 -16.96
N LYS A 68 4.24 0.98 -17.74
CA LYS A 68 4.36 -0.38 -17.21
C LYS A 68 5.60 -0.54 -16.35
N GLU A 69 6.74 -0.02 -16.81
CA GLU A 69 7.98 -0.09 -16.04
C GLU A 69 7.89 0.72 -14.74
N ALA A 70 7.33 1.92 -14.78
CA ALA A 70 7.12 2.73 -13.58
C ALA A 70 6.21 2.01 -12.57
N LEU A 71 5.11 1.40 -13.03
CA LEU A 71 4.22 0.61 -12.18
C LEU A 71 4.90 -0.64 -11.63
N ARG A 72 5.75 -1.31 -12.43
CA ARG A 72 6.51 -2.47 -12.00
C ARG A 72 7.49 -2.11 -10.89
N VAL A 73 8.26 -1.04 -11.07
CA VAL A 73 9.19 -0.52 -10.06
C VAL A 73 8.44 -0.05 -8.80
N GLY A 74 7.29 0.60 -8.97
CA GLY A 74 6.43 1.01 -7.86
C GLY A 74 5.90 -0.19 -7.05
N ALA A 75 5.41 -1.23 -7.74
CA ALA A 75 4.94 -2.45 -7.09
C ALA A 75 6.08 -3.21 -6.40
N ASP A 76 7.25 -3.30 -7.03
CA ASP A 76 8.44 -3.96 -6.47
C ASP A 76 8.95 -3.25 -5.20
N SER A 77 9.14 -1.94 -5.30
CA SER A 77 9.60 -1.12 -4.17
C SER A 77 8.61 -1.14 -3.00
N THR A 78 7.31 -1.07 -3.28
CA THR A 78 6.27 -1.14 -2.24
C THR A 78 6.24 -2.52 -1.60
N THR A 79 6.30 -3.59 -2.38
CA THR A 79 6.33 -4.97 -1.86
C THR A 79 7.53 -5.16 -0.94
N LYS A 80 8.72 -4.74 -1.37
CA LYS A 80 9.96 -4.79 -0.56
C LYS A 80 9.86 -3.97 0.72
N LYS A 81 9.28 -2.76 0.66
CA LYS A 81 9.10 -1.90 1.83
C LYS A 81 8.14 -2.53 2.84
N LEU A 82 7.01 -3.05 2.37
CA LEU A 82 5.97 -3.63 3.21
C LEU A 82 6.35 -4.99 3.78
N SER A 83 7.12 -5.80 3.04
CA SER A 83 7.58 -7.10 3.51
C SER A 83 8.80 -7.04 4.43
N ALA A 84 9.46 -5.88 4.52
CA ALA A 84 10.57 -5.69 5.43
C ALA A 84 10.10 -5.67 6.89
N ALA A 85 11.01 -5.98 7.80
CA ALA A 85 10.75 -5.84 9.23
C ALA A 85 10.37 -4.38 9.55
N ASN A 86 9.24 -4.19 10.22
CA ASN A 86 8.61 -2.89 10.51
C ASN A 86 8.04 -2.17 9.29
N GLY A 87 7.92 -2.85 8.15
CA GLY A 87 7.23 -2.33 6.97
C GLY A 87 5.79 -1.96 7.26
N PHE A 88 5.08 -2.75 8.07
CA PHE A 88 3.75 -2.40 8.59
C PHE A 88 3.85 -1.79 9.98
N PHE A 89 4.55 -2.45 10.91
CA PHE A 89 4.49 -2.05 12.32
C PHE A 89 5.08 -0.66 12.60
N GLY A 90 6.08 -0.24 11.81
CA GLY A 90 6.80 1.02 11.99
C GLY A 90 6.17 2.22 11.30
N ASP A 91 5.19 2.01 10.42
CA ASP A 91 4.54 3.07 9.66
C ASP A 91 3.12 3.28 10.18
N ALA A 92 2.89 4.41 10.87
CA ALA A 92 1.63 4.71 11.53
C ALA A 92 0.44 4.80 10.56
N ALA A 93 0.68 5.05 9.26
CA ALA A 93 -0.39 5.13 8.26
C ALA A 93 -0.94 3.75 7.87
N ILE A 94 -0.15 2.69 8.05
CA ILE A 94 -0.47 1.34 7.56
C ILE A 94 -0.35 0.25 8.62
N LYS A 95 0.09 0.62 9.83
CA LYS A 95 0.13 -0.26 10.99
C LYS A 95 -1.24 -0.88 11.23
N ILE A 96 -1.26 -2.20 11.34
CA ILE A 96 -2.46 -2.95 11.69
C ILE A 96 -2.73 -2.74 13.17
N LEU A 97 -3.83 -2.06 13.46
CA LEU A 97 -4.35 -1.90 14.82
C LEU A 97 -5.38 -2.98 15.12
N MET A 98 -5.73 -3.11 16.40
CA MET A 98 -6.88 -3.91 16.79
C MET A 98 -8.14 -3.40 16.08
N PRO A 99 -8.98 -4.30 15.55
CA PRO A 99 -10.22 -3.89 14.90
C PRO A 99 -11.16 -3.19 15.88
N ALA A 100 -12.12 -2.42 15.37
CA ALA A 100 -13.03 -1.60 16.19
C ALA A 100 -13.73 -2.40 17.30
N GLU A 101 -14.09 -3.66 17.01
CA GLU A 101 -14.72 -4.60 17.93
C GLU A 101 -13.79 -5.04 19.07
N ALA A 102 -12.47 -5.00 18.83
CA ALA A 102 -11.42 -5.38 19.76
C ALA A 102 -10.80 -4.18 20.50
N GLN A 103 -11.07 -2.93 20.11
CA GLN A 103 -10.51 -1.75 20.79
C GLN A 103 -10.94 -1.67 22.26
N LYS A 104 -12.17 -2.10 22.56
CA LYS A 104 -12.64 -2.22 23.95
C LYS A 104 -11.88 -3.29 24.73
N VAL A 105 -11.53 -4.39 24.08
CA VAL A 105 -10.69 -5.45 24.66
C VAL A 105 -9.32 -4.90 24.98
N GLU A 106 -8.68 -4.25 24.01
CA GLU A 106 -7.37 -3.63 24.18
C GLU A 106 -7.34 -2.67 25.37
N SER A 107 -8.27 -1.71 25.45
CA SER A 107 -8.32 -0.75 26.55
C SER A 107 -8.52 -1.42 27.91
N THR A 108 -9.44 -2.38 27.99
CA THR A 108 -9.70 -3.14 29.22
C THR A 108 -8.48 -3.96 29.63
N MET A 109 -7.84 -4.64 28.69
CA MET A 109 -6.68 -5.49 28.96
C MET A 109 -5.47 -4.67 29.38
N ARG A 110 -5.28 -3.48 28.80
CA ARG A 110 -4.28 -2.52 29.28
C ARG A 110 -4.59 -2.06 30.71
N SER A 111 -5.86 -1.74 31.03
CA SER A 111 -6.22 -1.24 32.37
C SER A 111 -5.98 -2.25 33.50
N ILE A 112 -6.03 -3.56 33.21
CA ILE A 112 -5.79 -4.61 34.21
C ILE A 112 -4.34 -5.12 34.22
N GLY A 113 -3.42 -4.40 33.57
CA GLY A 113 -1.98 -4.73 33.55
C GLY A 113 -1.57 -5.77 32.49
N MET A 114 -2.48 -6.19 31.60
CA MET A 114 -2.19 -7.11 30.49
C MET A 114 -1.80 -6.38 29.19
N GLY A 115 -1.32 -5.14 29.26
CA GLY A 115 -0.92 -4.36 28.09
C GLY A 115 0.18 -5.03 27.26
N SER A 116 1.09 -5.75 27.90
CA SER A 116 2.15 -6.50 27.20
C SER A 116 1.62 -7.64 26.31
N LEU A 117 0.48 -8.24 26.68
CA LEU A 117 -0.17 -9.26 25.84
C LEU A 117 -0.85 -8.62 24.63
N VAL A 118 -1.46 -7.45 24.82
CA VAL A 118 -2.03 -6.65 23.72
C VAL A 118 -0.93 -6.26 22.74
N ASP A 119 0.20 -5.75 23.24
CA ASP A 119 1.33 -5.33 22.39
C ASP A 119 1.91 -6.50 21.60
N LYS A 120 2.04 -7.68 22.22
CA LYS A 120 2.47 -8.91 21.53
C LYS A 120 1.49 -9.32 20.43
N ALA A 121 0.18 -9.26 20.69
CA ALA A 121 -0.84 -9.57 19.70
C ALA A 121 -0.84 -8.58 18.53
N VAL A 122 -0.72 -7.28 18.79
CA VAL A 122 -0.60 -6.26 17.74
C VAL A 122 0.68 -6.46 16.93
N LEU A 123 1.81 -6.69 17.60
CA LEU A 123 3.09 -6.90 16.93
C LEU A 123 3.05 -8.15 16.04
N SER A 124 2.56 -9.28 16.54
CA SER A 124 2.49 -10.52 15.77
C SER A 124 1.58 -10.41 14.55
N MET A 125 0.43 -9.72 14.66
CA MET A 125 -0.43 -9.42 13.50
C MET A 125 0.30 -8.60 12.42
N ASN A 126 1.05 -7.58 12.83
CA ASN A 126 1.82 -6.77 11.88
C ASN A 126 2.96 -7.59 11.25
N ARG A 127 3.64 -8.46 12.02
CA ARG A 127 4.64 -9.38 11.48
C ARG A 127 4.03 -10.37 10.50
N ALA A 128 2.81 -10.84 10.75
CA ALA A 128 2.10 -11.72 9.82
C ALA A 128 1.81 -11.00 8.50
N ALA A 129 1.44 -9.72 8.54
CA ALA A 129 1.21 -8.92 7.34
C ALA A 129 2.51 -8.65 6.56
N GLU A 130 3.62 -8.36 7.27
CA GLU A 130 4.95 -8.22 6.65
C GLU A 130 5.37 -9.52 5.94
N ASP A 131 5.19 -10.67 6.59
CA ASP A 131 5.50 -11.98 6.00
C ASP A 131 4.60 -12.29 4.78
N ALA A 132 3.29 -12.08 4.91
CA ALA A 132 2.33 -12.29 3.82
C ALA A 132 2.58 -11.36 2.63
N ALA A 133 3.03 -10.12 2.87
CA ALA A 133 3.32 -9.15 1.83
C ALA A 133 4.45 -9.59 0.88
N SER A 134 5.38 -10.43 1.34
CA SER A 134 6.53 -10.91 0.53
C SER A 134 6.12 -11.65 -0.75
N GLY A 135 4.94 -12.28 -0.76
CA GLY A 135 4.43 -13.05 -1.90
C GLY A 135 3.54 -12.28 -2.88
N VAL A 136 3.19 -11.01 -2.59
CA VAL A 136 2.17 -10.28 -3.39
C VAL A 136 2.74 -9.76 -4.71
N GLY A 137 4.04 -9.44 -4.75
CA GLY A 137 4.65 -8.70 -5.87
C GLY A 137 4.44 -9.35 -7.24
N THR A 138 4.47 -10.69 -7.30
CA THR A 138 4.28 -11.45 -8.55
C THR A 138 2.88 -11.25 -9.14
N ILE A 139 1.85 -11.17 -8.31
CA ILE A 139 0.46 -10.96 -8.74
C ILE A 139 0.31 -9.60 -9.42
N PHE A 140 0.92 -8.55 -8.84
CA PHE A 140 0.92 -7.22 -9.45
C PHE A 140 1.73 -7.18 -10.73
N PHE A 141 2.88 -7.86 -10.79
CA PHE A 141 3.69 -7.91 -12.00
C PHE A 141 2.95 -8.59 -13.16
N ASP A 142 2.22 -9.66 -12.90
CA ASP A 142 1.44 -10.36 -13.92
C ASP A 142 0.30 -9.47 -14.45
N ALA A 143 -0.38 -8.73 -13.56
CA ALA A 143 -1.39 -7.75 -13.96
C ALA A 143 -0.80 -6.60 -14.80
N ILE A 144 0.35 -6.06 -14.41
CA ILE A 144 1.03 -4.98 -15.16
C ILE A 144 1.49 -5.47 -16.54
N LYS A 145 2.03 -6.70 -16.62
CA LYS A 145 2.42 -7.31 -17.90
C LYS A 145 1.21 -7.45 -18.83
N GLY A 146 0.09 -7.94 -18.30
CA GLY A 146 -1.17 -8.14 -19.02
C GLY A 146 -1.92 -6.86 -19.42
N MET A 147 -1.47 -5.68 -18.98
CA MET A 147 -2.12 -4.41 -19.29
C MET A 147 -2.12 -4.10 -20.79
N SER A 148 -3.29 -3.78 -21.34
CA SER A 148 -3.43 -3.39 -22.75
C SER A 148 -2.99 -1.95 -23.00
N VAL A 149 -2.77 -1.59 -24.27
CA VAL A 149 -2.50 -0.21 -24.69
C VAL A 149 -3.65 0.72 -24.25
N THR A 150 -4.89 0.26 -24.40
CA THR A 150 -6.08 1.01 -24.00
C THR A 150 -6.12 1.26 -22.49
N ASP A 151 -5.76 0.28 -21.67
CA ASP A 151 -5.73 0.43 -20.22
C ASP A 151 -4.61 1.37 -19.78
N GLY A 152 -3.44 1.28 -20.40
CA GLY A 152 -2.34 2.23 -20.17
C GLY A 152 -2.73 3.67 -20.51
N LEU A 153 -3.46 3.89 -21.60
CA LEU A 153 -3.98 5.22 -21.96
C LEU A 153 -5.06 5.71 -20.99
N LYS A 154 -5.92 4.83 -20.48
CA LYS A 154 -6.91 5.16 -19.44
C LYS A 154 -6.24 5.59 -18.14
N ILE A 155 -5.16 4.90 -17.74
CA ILE A 155 -4.37 5.26 -16.56
C ILE A 155 -3.70 6.62 -16.78
N LEU A 156 -3.05 6.81 -17.94
CA LEU A 156 -2.33 8.05 -18.26
C LEU A 156 -3.25 9.28 -18.29
N LYS A 157 -4.47 9.13 -18.81
CA LYS A 157 -5.47 10.20 -18.90
C LYS A 157 -6.41 10.24 -17.70
N GLY A 158 -6.25 9.31 -16.77
CA GLY A 158 -7.12 9.14 -15.61
C GLY A 158 -6.76 10.09 -14.46
N GLY A 159 -7.55 10.02 -13.39
CA GLY A 159 -7.26 10.73 -12.15
C GLY A 159 -6.22 10.03 -11.28
N ASP A 160 -5.97 10.59 -10.10
CA ASP A 160 -4.91 10.17 -9.17
C ASP A 160 -4.94 8.67 -8.79
N PHE A 161 -6.10 8.03 -8.87
CA PHE A 161 -6.31 6.63 -8.49
C PHE A 161 -6.39 5.66 -9.66
N ALA A 162 -6.29 6.11 -10.92
CA ALA A 162 -6.58 5.27 -12.09
C ALA A 162 -5.70 4.00 -12.16
N ALA A 163 -4.41 4.11 -11.80
CA ALA A 163 -3.51 2.94 -11.74
C ALA A 163 -3.90 1.97 -10.61
N THR A 164 -4.24 2.50 -9.44
CA THR A 164 -4.65 1.71 -8.28
C THR A 164 -5.97 0.99 -8.54
N ASP A 165 -6.95 1.67 -9.14
CA ASP A 165 -8.25 1.10 -9.47
C ASP A 165 -8.12 -0.02 -10.51
N TYR A 166 -7.27 0.18 -11.52
CA TYR A 166 -6.94 -0.86 -12.49
C TYR A 166 -6.34 -2.08 -11.80
N LEU A 167 -5.28 -1.89 -11.00
CA LEU A 167 -4.63 -3.00 -10.30
C LEU A 167 -5.60 -3.71 -9.38
N LYS A 168 -6.44 -2.98 -8.63
CA LYS A 168 -7.47 -3.57 -7.77
C LYS A 168 -8.43 -4.44 -8.59
N ALA A 169 -8.98 -3.92 -9.69
CA ALA A 169 -9.89 -4.67 -10.54
C ALA A 169 -9.22 -5.92 -11.16
N SER A 170 -7.96 -5.82 -11.60
CA SER A 170 -7.26 -6.91 -12.27
C SER A 170 -6.68 -7.97 -11.33
N THR A 171 -6.44 -7.63 -10.05
CA THR A 171 -5.78 -8.53 -9.10
C THR A 171 -6.69 -9.10 -8.03
N THR A 172 -7.81 -8.44 -7.68
CA THR A 172 -8.65 -8.81 -6.52
C THR A 172 -9.04 -10.29 -6.50
N THR A 173 -9.54 -10.83 -7.62
CA THR A 173 -10.00 -12.22 -7.67
C THR A 173 -8.84 -13.20 -7.44
N THR A 174 -7.71 -12.99 -8.12
CA THR A 174 -6.52 -13.82 -7.97
C THR A 174 -5.89 -13.68 -6.59
N LEU A 175 -5.85 -12.45 -6.06
CA LEU A 175 -5.35 -12.15 -4.73
C LEU A 175 -6.18 -12.91 -3.70
N THR A 176 -7.50 -12.77 -3.72
CA THR A 176 -8.41 -13.43 -2.79
C THR A 176 -8.24 -14.95 -2.79
N GLY A 177 -8.17 -15.58 -3.97
CA GLY A 177 -8.00 -17.03 -4.07
C GLY A 177 -6.64 -17.54 -3.58
N LYS A 178 -5.56 -16.79 -3.82
CA LYS A 178 -4.19 -17.21 -3.47
C LYS A 178 -3.73 -16.76 -2.09
N PHE A 179 -4.27 -15.65 -1.57
CA PHE A 179 -3.80 -15.06 -0.31
C PHE A 179 -4.36 -15.69 0.94
N LYS A 180 -5.55 -16.31 0.89
CA LYS A 180 -6.11 -16.99 2.06
C LYS A 180 -5.11 -17.98 2.72
N PRO A 181 -4.52 -18.95 2.00
CA PRO A 181 -3.55 -19.87 2.62
C PRO A 181 -2.22 -19.19 3.01
N VAL A 182 -1.83 -18.12 2.31
CA VAL A 182 -0.61 -17.35 2.65
C VAL A 182 -0.81 -16.63 3.99
N ILE A 183 -1.93 -15.93 4.15
CA ILE A 183 -2.31 -15.24 5.40
C ILE A 183 -2.38 -16.24 6.55
N GLU A 184 -3.04 -17.38 6.35
CA GLU A 184 -3.11 -18.45 7.36
C GLU A 184 -1.72 -18.92 7.80
N THR A 185 -0.82 -19.16 6.85
CA THR A 185 0.55 -19.58 7.12
C THR A 185 1.32 -18.50 7.89
N SER A 186 1.22 -17.24 7.48
CA SER A 186 1.91 -16.12 8.11
C SER A 186 1.39 -15.84 9.53
N LEU A 187 0.08 -15.98 9.77
CA LEU A 187 -0.53 -15.84 11.09
C LEU A 187 -0.06 -16.93 12.06
N VAL A 188 0.08 -18.17 11.58
CA VAL A 188 0.62 -19.28 12.39
C VAL A 188 2.11 -19.09 12.65
N LYS A 189 2.90 -18.76 11.61
CA LYS A 189 4.36 -18.58 11.70
C LYS A 189 4.78 -17.50 12.70
N THR A 190 3.94 -16.48 12.90
CA THR A 190 4.23 -15.33 13.77
C THR A 190 3.57 -15.41 15.13
N ASP A 191 2.97 -16.55 15.48
CA ASP A 191 2.18 -16.75 16.71
C ASP A 191 0.99 -15.76 16.84
N ALA A 192 0.55 -15.12 15.75
CA ALA A 192 -0.56 -14.17 15.78
C ALA A 192 -1.86 -14.82 16.24
N THR A 193 -2.15 -16.03 15.75
CA THR A 193 -3.32 -16.83 16.19
C THR A 193 -3.26 -17.17 17.67
N LYS A 194 -2.06 -17.48 18.20
CA LYS A 194 -1.83 -17.80 19.61
C LYS A 194 -2.05 -16.59 20.50
N TYR A 195 -1.36 -15.47 20.24
CA TYR A 195 -1.50 -14.27 21.07
C TYR A 195 -2.90 -13.68 21.01
N TRP A 196 -3.56 -13.74 19.84
CA TRP A 196 -4.97 -13.39 19.72
C TRP A 196 -5.84 -14.29 20.60
N LYS A 197 -5.72 -15.61 20.47
CA LYS A 197 -6.49 -16.55 21.28
C LYS A 197 -6.28 -16.32 22.78
N ASP A 198 -5.03 -16.12 23.22
CA ASP A 198 -4.71 -15.87 24.63
C ASP A 198 -5.36 -14.58 25.15
N LEU A 199 -5.27 -13.49 24.37
CA LEU A 199 -5.86 -12.19 24.69
C LEU A 199 -7.38 -12.27 24.83
N PHE A 200 -8.04 -12.83 23.81
CA PHE A 200 -9.50 -12.90 23.79
C PHE A 200 -10.05 -13.95 24.75
N THR A 201 -9.30 -15.03 25.02
CA THR A 201 -9.66 -15.99 26.08
C THR A 201 -9.60 -15.32 27.44
N ALA A 202 -8.52 -14.57 27.74
CA ALA A 202 -8.42 -13.82 28.99
C ALA A 202 -9.58 -12.83 29.14
N TYR A 203 -9.85 -12.02 28.10
CA TYR A 203 -10.96 -11.08 28.08
C TYR A 203 -12.33 -11.74 28.27
N ASN A 204 -12.56 -12.84 27.56
CA ASN A 204 -13.81 -13.58 27.61
C ASN A 204 -14.08 -14.17 29.00
N ARG A 205 -13.09 -14.35 29.90
CA ARG A 205 -13.35 -14.86 31.26
C ARG A 205 -14.18 -13.91 32.13
N PHE A 206 -14.07 -12.60 31.90
CA PHE A 206 -14.76 -11.58 32.70
C PHE A 206 -15.73 -10.72 31.87
N SER A 207 -15.71 -10.82 30.53
CA SER A 207 -16.66 -10.12 29.67
C SER A 207 -17.99 -10.86 29.51
N ALA A 208 -19.10 -10.11 29.60
CA ALA A 208 -20.44 -10.56 29.25
C ALA A 208 -20.63 -10.74 27.73
N THR A 209 -19.89 -9.97 26.91
CA THR A 209 -19.89 -10.09 25.45
C THR A 209 -18.67 -10.88 25.02
N LYS A 210 -18.88 -12.11 24.53
CA LYS A 210 -17.81 -12.96 24.03
C LYS A 210 -17.39 -12.50 22.63
N ILE A 211 -16.09 -12.49 22.37
CA ILE A 211 -15.53 -12.16 21.06
C ILE A 211 -14.87 -13.41 20.48
N ASN A 212 -14.89 -13.52 19.15
CA ASN A 212 -14.29 -14.63 18.43
C ASN A 212 -12.77 -14.69 18.66
N THR A 213 -12.30 -15.84 19.13
CA THR A 213 -10.88 -16.12 19.39
C THR A 213 -10.15 -16.65 18.16
N ASP A 214 -10.84 -16.89 17.04
CA ASP A 214 -10.24 -17.34 15.79
C ASP A 214 -9.89 -16.15 14.89
N LEU A 215 -8.60 -15.82 14.88
CA LEU A 215 -8.07 -14.73 14.06
C LEU A 215 -8.15 -15.05 12.56
N THR A 216 -7.98 -16.31 12.15
CA THR A 216 -8.04 -16.72 10.75
C THR A 216 -9.44 -16.52 10.19
N ALA A 217 -10.45 -16.99 10.92
CA ALA A 217 -11.85 -16.78 10.56
C ALA A 217 -12.17 -15.28 10.48
N TYR A 218 -11.70 -14.51 11.46
CA TYR A 218 -11.91 -13.06 11.52
C TYR A 218 -11.28 -12.31 10.33
N VAL A 219 -10.02 -12.60 10.00
CA VAL A 219 -9.32 -11.96 8.87
C VAL A 219 -9.95 -12.37 7.53
N THR A 220 -10.35 -13.64 7.39
CA THR A 220 -11.00 -14.12 6.16
C THR A 220 -12.35 -13.44 5.94
N GLU A 221 -13.17 -13.30 6.99
CA GLU A 221 -14.47 -12.61 6.91
C GLU A 221 -14.32 -11.12 6.59
N ARG A 222 -13.24 -10.48 7.06
CA ARG A 222 -12.98 -9.06 6.80
C ARG A 222 -12.32 -8.80 5.45
N ALA A 223 -11.63 -9.78 4.90
CA ALA A 223 -10.94 -9.66 3.62
C ALA A 223 -11.85 -9.91 2.40
N LEU A 224 -13.00 -10.56 2.60
CA LEU A 224 -14.01 -10.88 1.58
C LEU A 224 -15.20 -9.90 1.61
#